data_AF-A0AAV1FJT7-F1
#
_entry.id   AF-A0AAV1FJT7-F1
#
_cell.length_a   1.000
_cell.length_b   1.000
_cell.length_c   1.000
_cell.angle_alpha   90.00
_cell.angle_beta   90.00
_cell.angle_gamma   90.00
#
_symmetry.space_group_name_H-M   'P 1'
#
loop_
_entity.id
_entity.type
_entity.pdbx_description
1 polymer ?
#
loop_
_entity_poly.entity_id
_entity_poly.type
_entity_poly.pdbx_seq_one_letter_code
_entity_poly.pdbx_strand_id
1 'polypeptide(L)'
;MTYREIVANPVQARFNTIHGKARNIIERAFRMMKARWRSIFLRALEVKPAFASEVVTCCAILHNICMDNGDLFEAEPPPEEDGPPPCSDAALGENLRDRLAAAVSAPEVVVAVLQDHDYC
;
A
#
# COMPACT_ATOMS: atom_id res chain seq x y z
N MET A 1 -12.04 13.59 13.08
CA MET A 1 -11.16 13.87 14.22
C MET A 1 -9.72 13.80 13.72
N THR A 2 -9.08 14.95 13.51
CA THR A 2 -7.80 15.10 12.81
C THR A 2 -6.63 14.80 13.74
N TYR A 3 -6.03 13.62 13.62
CA TYR A 3 -4.77 13.29 14.28
C TYR A 3 -3.62 13.95 13.51
N ARG A 4 -3.52 15.28 13.65
CA ARG A 4 -2.36 16.05 13.24
C ARG A 4 -1.37 16.00 14.40
N GLU A 5 -0.80 14.82 14.62
CA GLU A 5 0.39 14.73 15.45
C GLU A 5 1.44 15.65 14.83
N ILE A 6 1.85 16.64 15.60
CA ILE A 6 2.96 17.52 15.27
C ILE A 6 4.19 16.63 15.36
N VAL A 7 4.57 16.04 14.23
CA VAL A 7 5.74 15.17 14.12
C VAL A 7 6.95 16.00 14.51
N ALA A 8 7.40 15.83 15.77
CA ALA A 8 8.43 16.66 16.39
C ALA A 8 9.84 16.43 15.80
N ASN A 9 9.98 15.52 14.82
CA ASN A 9 11.25 15.17 14.21
C ASN A 9 11.19 15.30 12.66
N PRO A 10 12.02 16.18 12.04
CA PRO A 10 12.04 16.37 10.59
C PRO A 10 12.34 15.09 9.80
N VAL A 11 13.05 14.14 10.40
CA VAL A 11 13.33 12.85 9.77
C VAL A 11 12.07 11.98 9.71
N GLN A 12 11.33 11.90 10.81
CA GLN A 12 10.08 11.15 10.86
C GLN A 12 9.06 11.75 9.88
N ALA A 13 9.04 13.08 9.72
CA ALA A 13 8.21 13.74 8.72
C ALA A 13 8.58 13.30 7.29
N ARG A 14 9.88 13.30 6.94
CA ARG A 14 10.36 12.84 5.63
C ARG A 14 10.04 11.36 5.38
N PHE A 15 10.27 10.50 6.38
CA PHE A 15 9.93 9.08 6.30
C PHE A 15 8.42 8.90 6.04
N ASN A 16 7.58 9.60 6.81
CA ASN A 16 6.12 9.53 6.66
C ASN A 16 5.66 10.03 5.28
N THR A 17 6.29 11.07 4.72
CA THR A 17 5.99 11.53 3.36
C THR A 17 6.30 10.46 2.31
N ILE A 18 7.50 9.87 2.34
CA ILE A 18 7.91 8.84 1.38
C ILE A 18 7.04 7.59 1.55
N HIS A 19 6.82 7.15 2.79
CA HIS A 19 5.97 6.01 3.11
C HIS A 19 4.51 6.24 2.65
N GLY A 20 3.99 7.46 2.84
CA GLY A 20 2.67 7.85 2.37
C GLY A 20 2.53 7.78 0.85
N LYS A 21 3.54 8.27 0.10
CA LYS A 21 3.58 8.13 -1.37
C LYS A 21 3.56 6.65 -1.80
N ALA A 22 4.42 5.82 -1.20
CA ALA A 22 4.48 4.39 -1.51
C ALA A 22 3.15 3.68 -1.20
N ARG A 23 2.54 4.01 -0.06
CA ARG A 23 1.23 3.48 0.34
C ARG A 23 0.14 3.86 -0.66
N ASN A 24 0.09 5.12 -1.10
CA ASN A 24 -0.88 5.58 -2.10
C ASN A 24 -0.78 4.79 -3.42
N ILE A 25 0.44 4.53 -3.90
CA ILE A 25 0.67 3.76 -5.13
C ILE A 25 0.13 2.33 -4.97
N ILE A 26 0.52 1.65 -3.88
CA ILE A 26 0.11 0.26 -3.61
C ILE A 26 -1.41 0.17 -3.41
N GLU A 27 -2.01 1.11 -2.69
CA GLU A 27 -3.46 1.15 -2.50
C GLU A 27 -4.22 1.38 -3.81
N ARG A 28 -3.71 2.25 -4.68
CA ARG A 28 -4.29 2.46 -6.01
C ARG A 28 -4.22 1.18 -6.86
N ALA A 29 -3.06 0.51 -6.88
CA ALA A 29 -2.89 -0.75 -7.60
C ALA A 29 -3.87 -1.83 -7.09
N PHE A 30 -3.96 -2.03 -5.77
CA PHE A 30 -4.91 -2.98 -5.20
C PHE A 30 -6.37 -2.60 -5.45
N ARG A 31 -6.71 -1.31 -5.46
CA ARG A 31 -8.06 -0.83 -5.81
C ARG A 31 -8.41 -1.22 -7.25
N MET A 32 -7.51 -0.98 -8.20
CA MET A 32 -7.72 -1.35 -9.61
C MET A 32 -7.84 -2.87 -9.79
N MET A 33 -6.96 -3.64 -9.14
CA MET A 33 -7.01 -5.11 -9.18
C MET A 33 -8.34 -5.64 -8.62
N LYS A 34 -8.78 -5.15 -7.45
CA LYS A 34 -10.06 -5.57 -6.85
C LYS A 34 -11.25 -5.18 -7.73
N ALA A 35 -11.20 -4.03 -8.39
CA ALA A 35 -12.25 -3.58 -9.29
C ALA A 35 -12.33 -4.44 -10.57
N ARG A 36 -11.18 -4.81 -11.15
CA ARG A 36 -11.13 -5.73 -12.32
C ARG A 36 -11.69 -7.12 -11.97
N TRP A 37 -11.37 -7.63 -10.78
CA TRP A 37 -11.79 -8.95 -10.31
C TRP A 37 -12.96 -8.87 -9.31
N ARG A 38 -13.91 -7.94 -9.54
CA ARG A 38 -14.99 -7.59 -8.61
C ARG A 38 -15.78 -8.81 -8.10
N SER A 39 -16.08 -9.78 -8.96
CA SER A 39 -16.81 -11.00 -8.58
C SER A 39 -16.06 -11.91 -7.61
N ILE A 40 -14.72 -11.87 -7.63
CA ILE A 40 -13.85 -12.66 -6.74
C ILE A 40 -13.73 -11.95 -5.38
N PHE A 41 -13.58 -10.63 -5.37
CA PHE A 41 -13.30 -9.87 -4.14
C PHE A 41 -14.54 -9.34 -3.41
N LEU A 42 -15.70 -9.20 -4.07
CA LEU A 42 -16.93 -8.73 -3.39
C LEU A 42 -17.70 -9.83 -2.66
N ARG A 43 -17.42 -11.09 -2.97
CA ARG A 43 -18.09 -12.22 -2.34
C ARG A 43 -17.10 -12.92 -1.43
N ALA A 44 -17.63 -13.49 -0.34
CA ALA A 44 -16.83 -14.37 0.49
C ALA A 44 -16.31 -15.52 -0.37
N LEU A 45 -14.99 -15.69 -0.38
CA LEU A 45 -14.35 -16.83 -1.01
C LEU A 45 -14.59 -18.06 -0.10
N GLU A 46 -15.53 -18.93 -0.46
CA GLU A 46 -15.87 -20.14 0.30
C GLU A 46 -14.82 -21.25 0.11
N VAL A 47 -13.55 -20.91 0.39
CA VAL A 47 -12.40 -21.79 0.19
C VAL A 47 -11.47 -21.74 1.40
N LYS A 48 -10.57 -22.72 1.50
CA LYS A 48 -9.55 -22.73 2.55
C LYS A 48 -8.62 -21.50 2.40
N PRO A 49 -8.14 -20.90 3.51
CA PRO A 49 -7.25 -19.72 3.44
C PRO A 49 -6.02 -19.92 2.54
N ALA A 50 -5.42 -21.11 2.55
CA ALA A 50 -4.30 -21.43 1.66
C ALA A 50 -4.67 -21.31 0.16
N PHE A 51 -5.85 -21.80 -0.21
CA PHE A 51 -6.32 -21.67 -1.59
C PHE A 51 -6.74 -20.23 -1.92
N ALA A 52 -7.31 -19.50 -0.96
CA ALA A 52 -7.59 -18.08 -1.13
C ALA A 52 -6.31 -17.28 -1.46
N SER A 53 -5.18 -17.57 -0.79
CA SER A 53 -3.91 -16.93 -1.12
C SER A 53 -3.41 -17.24 -2.53
N GLU A 54 -3.63 -18.47 -3.02
CA GLU A 54 -3.31 -18.84 -4.41
C GLU A 54 -4.18 -18.06 -5.40
N VAL A 55 -5.50 -17.98 -5.15
CA VAL A 55 -6.44 -17.21 -5.99
C VAL A 55 -6.04 -15.73 -6.07
N VAL A 56 -5.72 -15.12 -4.93
CA VAL A 56 -5.26 -13.72 -4.88
C VAL A 56 -3.95 -13.53 -5.66
N THR A 57 -3.01 -14.48 -5.54
CA THR A 57 -1.74 -14.45 -6.29
C THR A 57 -1.98 -14.51 -7.80
N CYS A 58 -2.85 -15.42 -8.25
CA CYS A 58 -3.24 -15.51 -9.66
C CYS A 58 -3.89 -14.20 -10.16
N CYS A 59 -4.76 -13.59 -9.35
CA CYS A 59 -5.38 -12.30 -9.68
C CYS A 59 -4.34 -11.18 -9.87
N ALA A 60 -3.29 -11.16 -9.03
CA ALA A 60 -2.20 -10.19 -9.15
C ALA A 60 -1.35 -10.41 -10.39
N ILE A 61 -0.97 -11.66 -10.69
CA ILE A 61 -0.20 -12.00 -11.90
C ILE A 61 -0.99 -11.60 -13.15
N LEU A 62 -2.26 -12.00 -13.24
CA LEU A 62 -3.11 -11.67 -14.40
C LEU A 62 -3.33 -10.16 -14.51
N HIS A 63 -3.51 -9.45 -13.39
CA HIS A 63 -3.63 -8.00 -13.40
C HIS A 63 -2.38 -7.33 -13.99
N ASN A 64 -1.18 -7.77 -13.60
CA ASN A 64 0.07 -7.24 -14.12
C ASN A 64 0.22 -7.50 -15.62
N ILE A 65 -0.12 -8.71 -16.09
CA ILE A 65 -0.11 -9.03 -17.53
C ILE A 65 -1.05 -8.10 -18.31
N CYS A 66 -2.25 -7.83 -17.80
CA CYS A 66 -3.15 -6.85 -18.43
C CYS A 66 -2.56 -5.44 -18.46
N MET A 67 -1.92 -4.99 -17.38
CA MET A 67 -1.27 -3.68 -17.30
C MET A 67 -0.15 -3.54 -18.33
N ASP A 68 0.72 -4.56 -18.45
CA ASP A 68 1.83 -4.58 -19.42
C ASP A 68 1.32 -4.53 -20.87
N ASN A 69 0.13 -5.09 -21.12
CA ASN A 69 -0.53 -5.07 -22.43
C ASN A 69 -1.35 -3.80 -22.69
N GLY A 70 -1.35 -2.82 -21.78
CA GLY A 70 -2.15 -1.60 -21.92
C GLY A 70 -3.67 -1.82 -21.81
N ASP A 71 -4.11 -3.00 -21.36
CA ASP A 71 -5.48 -3.21 -20.91
C ASP A 71 -5.62 -2.51 -19.56
N LEU A 72 -6.02 -1.24 -19.62
CA LEU A 72 -6.26 -0.41 -18.45
C LEU A 72 -7.73 -0.54 -18.04
N PHE A 73 -7.95 -1.00 -16.81
CA PHE A 73 -9.28 -1.03 -16.22
C PHE A 73 -9.51 0.28 -15.46
N GLU A 74 -10.37 1.15 -16.00
CA GLU A 74 -10.89 2.30 -15.24
C GLU A 74 -11.85 1.78 -14.17
N ALA A 75 -11.40 1.79 -12.91
CA ALA A 75 -12.28 1.57 -11.80
C ALA A 75 -13.17 2.81 -11.62
N GLU A 76 -14.48 2.65 -11.81
CA GLU A 76 -15.48 3.59 -11.28
C GLU A 76 -15.13 3.94 -9.82
N PRO A 77 -15.29 5.21 -9.39
CA PRO A 77 -15.01 5.60 -8.02
C PRO A 77 -15.83 4.69 -7.10
N PRO A 78 -15.18 3.99 -6.15
CA PRO A 78 -15.90 3.06 -5.30
C PRO A 78 -16.90 3.83 -4.44
N PRO A 79 -18.08 3.23 -4.15
CA PRO A 79 -18.89 3.71 -3.05
C PRO A 79 -18.03 3.72 -1.78
N GLU A 80 -18.26 4.70 -0.92
CA GLU A 80 -17.56 4.87 0.35
C GLU A 80 -17.61 3.54 1.13
N GLU A 81 -16.52 2.77 1.12
CA GLU A 81 -16.42 1.60 1.99
C GLU A 81 -16.15 2.11 3.40
N ASP A 82 -16.94 1.64 4.37
CA ASP A 82 -16.67 1.81 5.79
C ASP A 82 -15.20 1.47 6.03
N GLY A 83 -14.49 2.41 6.66
CA GLY A 83 -13.03 2.40 6.76
C GLY A 83 -12.47 1.06 7.23
N PRO A 84 -11.19 0.78 6.92
CA PRO A 84 -10.56 -0.49 7.26
C PRO A 84 -10.78 -0.80 8.76
N PRO A 85 -11.08 -2.06 9.12
CA PRO A 85 -11.24 -2.44 10.52
C PRO A 85 -9.99 -2.02 11.29
N PRO A 86 -10.11 -1.57 12.56
CA PRO A 86 -8.98 -1.12 13.34
C PRO A 86 -7.96 -2.26 13.43
N CYS A 87 -6.83 -2.08 12.76
CA CYS A 87 -5.72 -3.02 12.80
C CYS A 87 -5.11 -2.97 14.21
N SER A 88 -5.22 -4.06 14.96
CA SER A 88 -4.81 -4.17 16.37
C SER A 88 -3.29 -4.06 16.60
N ASP A 89 -2.48 -4.03 15.55
CA ASP A 89 -1.00 -4.07 15.62
C ASP A 89 -0.31 -2.71 15.35
N ALA A 90 -1.04 -1.60 15.51
CA ALA A 90 -0.52 -0.26 15.27
C ALA A 90 0.81 0.02 16.01
N ALA A 91 0.95 -0.47 17.25
CA ALA A 91 2.12 -0.29 18.10
C ALA A 91 3.39 -0.99 17.57
N LEU A 92 3.26 -2.15 16.91
CA LEU A 92 4.40 -2.84 16.31
C LEU A 92 4.90 -2.07 15.07
N GLY A 93 3.96 -1.51 14.31
CA GLY A 93 4.23 -0.65 13.16
C GLY A 93 4.98 0.63 13.54
N GLU A 94 4.62 1.28 14.66
CA GLU A 94 5.29 2.48 15.17
C GLU A 94 6.78 2.24 15.43
N ASN A 95 7.09 1.18 16.18
CA ASN A 95 8.48 0.84 16.51
C ASN A 95 9.34 0.54 15.27
N LEU A 96 8.77 -0.10 14.24
CA LEU A 96 9.48 -0.33 12.97
C LEU A 96 9.66 0.98 12.19
N ARG A 97 8.64 1.85 12.16
CA ARG A 97 8.72 3.17 11.52
C ARG A 97 9.81 4.04 12.15
N ASP A 98 9.87 4.07 13.47
CA ASP A 98 10.87 4.86 14.20
C ASP A 98 12.29 4.35 13.94
N ARG A 99 12.48 3.03 13.89
CA ARG A 99 13.76 2.41 13.52
C ARG A 99 14.19 2.74 12.09
N LEU A 100 13.27 2.68 11.12
CA LEU A 100 13.57 3.02 9.73
C LEU A 100 13.87 4.51 9.57
N ALA A 101 13.11 5.39 10.24
CA ALA A 101 13.38 6.82 10.25
C ALA A 101 14.76 7.12 10.83
N ALA A 102 15.13 6.51 11.97
CA ALA A 102 16.45 6.67 12.56
C ALA A 102 17.59 6.22 11.62
N ALA A 103 17.44 5.06 10.97
CA ALA A 103 18.42 4.56 10.01
C ALA A 103 18.61 5.49 8.79
N VAL A 104 17.55 6.18 8.36
CA VAL A 104 17.60 7.16 7.26
C VAL A 104 18.16 8.52 7.72
N SER A 105 18.19 8.80 9.03
CA SER A 105 18.74 10.05 9.60
C SER A 105 20.26 10.09 9.63
N ALA A 106 20.90 8.93 9.74
CA ALA A 106 22.34 8.77 9.86
C ALA A 106 22.85 7.75 8.81
N PRO A 107 22.85 8.11 7.52
CA PRO A 107 23.31 7.20 6.49
C PRO A 107 24.83 7.07 6.57
N GLU A 108 25.34 5.91 6.98
CA GLU A 108 26.77 5.56 6.82
C GLU A 108 27.15 5.44 5.33
N VAL A 109 26.15 5.27 4.44
CA VAL A 109 26.30 5.18 2.99
C VAL A 109 25.21 6.03 2.31
N VAL A 110 25.59 6.86 1.34
CA VAL A 110 24.65 7.64 0.52
C VAL A 110 23.74 6.68 -0.25
N VAL A 111 22.52 6.45 0.25
CA VAL A 111 21.55 5.56 -0.40
C VAL A 111 20.93 6.28 -1.60
N ALA A 112 21.37 5.93 -2.81
CA ALA A 112 20.86 6.48 -4.07
C ALA A 112 19.33 6.31 -4.24
N VAL A 113 18.72 5.30 -3.59
CA VAL A 113 17.26 5.06 -3.57
C VAL A 113 16.46 6.18 -2.90
N LEU A 114 17.11 7.08 -2.15
CA LEU A 114 16.46 8.27 -1.59
C LEU A 114 16.37 9.45 -2.57
N GLN A 115 16.86 9.30 -3.81
CA GLN A 115 16.60 10.26 -4.88
C GLN A 115 15.12 10.17 -5.26
N ASP A 116 14.46 11.33 -5.36
CA ASP A 116 13.09 11.43 -5.88
C ASP A 116 13.09 10.78 -7.27
N HIS A 117 12.45 9.63 -7.37
CA HIS A 117 12.09 9.06 -8.66
C HIS A 117 10.68 9.56 -8.96
N ASP A 118 10.54 10.24 -10.09
CA ASP A 118 9.24 10.62 -10.65
C ASP A 118 8.52 9.34 -11.11
N TYR A 119 7.87 8.67 -10.17
CA TYR A 119 6.88 7.66 -10.49
C TYR A 119 5.62 8.39 -10.97
N CYS A 120 5.52 8.57 -12.29
CA CYS A 120 4.29 9.00 -12.97
C CYS A 120 3.17 7.96 -12.84
#